data_AF-A0A562C566-F1
#
_entry.id   AF-A0A562C566-F1
#
_cell.length_a   1.000
_cell.length_b   1.000
_cell.length_c   1.000
_cell.angle_alpha   90.00
_cell.angle_beta   90.00
_cell.angle_gamma   90.00
#
_symmetry.space_group_name_H-M   'P 1'
#
loop_
_entity.id
_entity.type
_entity.pdbx_description
1 polymer ?
#
loop_
_entity_poly.entity_id
_entity_poly.type
_entity_poly.pdbx_seq_one_letter_code
_entity_poly.pdbx_strand_id
1 'polypeptide(L)'
;MRRPALAWSRRRWLVVGAVLAVVVAALAVVWVVRDDERTPLEEALVLAPESSARYGWTDWAAVRAEVGTDLSAGSTGAEVDDFLLEAYDRDLTSATALDDSAAAMQDDLGFSPATLEWELFAQGGAGALLVLGLPEDADVDALRERLREARFIEPDEDDGVWFADAGKLQELSGPVTPQLGAIEIDEDAGIVYASDDPGFLGLRADVARGDVDDPVGRAAAALGEPLAAVVYTGDHACGELAMSGADPVDRTRGAELIEDAGGVHPLTGFAMAARADGDVRVALVLDTDEQARADADSRSRLAAGPAPGQGGTFPERFELGRVTADGTLVTMDLTPVDGSPVISDLTSGPVLFAAC
;
A
#
# COMPACT_ATOMS: atom_id res chain seq x y z
N MET A 1 47.52 -0.61 63.11
CA MET A 1 46.70 -0.21 61.94
C MET A 1 46.64 -1.37 60.97
N ARG A 2 45.55 -2.17 60.99
CA ARG A 2 45.30 -3.23 60.00
C ARG A 2 44.10 -2.77 59.15
N ARG A 3 44.34 -2.58 57.85
CA ARG A 3 43.28 -2.26 56.87
C ARG A 3 42.37 -3.50 56.72
N PRO A 4 41.03 -3.37 56.84
CA PRO A 4 40.16 -4.48 56.50
C PRO A 4 40.09 -4.59 54.97
N ALA A 5 40.59 -5.70 54.43
CA ALA A 5 40.35 -6.08 53.05
C ALA A 5 38.87 -6.45 52.93
N LEU A 6 38.12 -5.66 52.16
CA LEU A 6 36.77 -6.00 51.72
C LEU A 6 36.89 -7.26 50.84
N ALA A 7 36.70 -8.43 51.46
CA ALA A 7 36.54 -9.69 50.77
C ALA A 7 35.19 -9.65 50.03
N TRP A 8 35.20 -9.01 48.86
CA TRP A 8 34.06 -8.98 47.96
C TRP A 8 33.84 -10.41 47.45
N SER A 9 32.81 -11.08 48.00
CA SER A 9 32.55 -12.49 47.75
C SER A 9 32.33 -12.73 46.26
N ARG A 10 33.02 -13.74 45.68
CA ARG A 10 32.85 -14.19 44.29
C ARG A 10 31.39 -14.35 43.86
N ARG A 11 30.50 -14.69 44.80
CA ARG A 11 29.04 -14.77 44.59
C ARG A 11 28.40 -13.45 44.14
N ARG A 12 28.85 -12.30 44.66
CA ARG A 12 28.31 -10.99 44.26
C ARG A 12 28.70 -10.63 42.82
N TRP A 13 29.93 -10.97 42.41
CA TRP A 13 30.36 -10.81 41.02
C TRP A 13 29.62 -11.72 40.05
N LEU A 14 29.32 -12.95 40.45
CA LEU A 14 28.50 -13.86 39.64
C LEU A 14 27.06 -13.35 39.47
N VAL A 15 26.46 -12.80 40.54
CA VAL A 15 25.12 -12.20 40.47
C VAL A 15 25.13 -10.94 39.60
N VAL A 16 26.12 -10.06 39.75
CA VAL A 16 26.25 -8.85 38.92
C VAL A 16 26.48 -9.23 37.45
N GLY A 17 27.31 -10.22 37.17
CA GLY A 17 27.55 -10.71 35.81
C GLY A 17 26.30 -11.33 35.18
N ALA A 18 25.53 -12.12 35.93
CA ALA A 18 24.29 -12.71 35.45
C ALA A 18 23.21 -11.65 35.18
N VAL A 19 23.06 -10.66 36.08
CA VAL A 19 22.11 -9.56 35.88
C VAL A 19 22.52 -8.71 34.66
N LEU A 20 23.80 -8.41 34.49
CA LEU A 20 24.29 -7.67 33.33
C LEU A 20 24.05 -8.44 32.03
N ALA A 21 24.29 -9.75 32.02
CA ALA A 21 24.04 -10.59 30.85
C ALA A 21 22.54 -10.63 30.48
N VAL A 22 21.65 -10.72 31.47
CA VAL A 22 20.19 -10.67 31.23
C VAL A 22 19.77 -9.29 30.72
N VAL A 23 20.32 -8.21 31.27
CA VAL A 23 20.03 -6.85 30.79
C VAL A 23 20.53 -6.64 29.37
N VAL A 24 21.73 -7.10 29.03
CA VAL A 24 22.28 -7.01 27.67
C VAL A 24 21.47 -7.89 26.71
N ALA A 25 21.07 -9.10 27.09
CA ALA A 25 20.21 -9.95 26.28
C ALA A 25 18.82 -9.34 26.08
N ALA A 26 18.22 -8.75 27.12
CA ALA A 26 16.94 -8.05 27.01
C ALA A 26 17.05 -6.80 26.14
N LEU A 27 18.14 -6.04 26.25
CA LEU A 27 18.41 -4.89 25.37
C LEU A 27 18.67 -5.33 23.93
N ALA A 28 19.39 -6.43 23.71
CA ALA A 28 19.61 -6.98 22.38
C ALA A 28 18.31 -7.51 21.75
N VAL A 29 17.45 -8.18 22.53
CA VAL A 29 16.11 -8.60 22.06
C VAL A 29 15.24 -7.38 21.76
N VAL A 30 15.22 -6.37 22.62
CA VAL A 30 14.47 -5.13 22.38
C VAL A 30 15.02 -4.34 21.19
N TRP A 31 16.32 -4.44 20.91
CA TRP A 31 16.96 -3.76 19.77
C TRP A 31 16.71 -4.51 18.46
N VAL A 32 16.79 -5.85 18.46
CA VAL A 32 16.46 -6.69 17.31
C VAL A 32 14.96 -6.60 16.96
N VAL A 33 14.08 -6.59 17.98
CA VAL A 33 12.63 -6.40 17.78
C VAL A 33 12.27 -4.95 17.42
N ARG A 34 13.23 -4.00 17.53
CA ARG A 34 13.04 -2.61 17.09
C ARG A 34 13.56 -2.33 15.68
N ASP A 35 14.46 -3.16 15.14
CA ASP A 35 14.86 -3.05 13.73
C ASP A 35 13.73 -3.51 12.79
N ASP A 36 12.72 -4.24 13.30
CA ASP A 36 11.45 -4.63 12.62
C ASP A 36 10.34 -3.54 12.70
N GLU A 37 10.67 -2.24 12.81
CA GLU A 37 9.64 -1.20 13.01
C GLU A 37 8.87 -0.81 11.74
N ARG A 38 9.28 -1.27 10.54
CA ARG A 38 8.61 -0.94 9.26
C ARG A 38 7.80 -2.09 8.71
N THR A 39 6.60 -1.77 8.25
CA THR A 39 5.71 -2.69 7.53
C THR A 39 6.19 -2.90 6.09
N PRO A 40 5.82 -4.00 5.40
CA PRO A 40 6.17 -4.21 3.99
C PRO A 40 5.74 -3.06 3.07
N LEU A 41 4.59 -2.43 3.35
CA LEU A 41 4.12 -1.24 2.65
C LEU A 41 5.10 -0.06 2.83
N GLU A 42 5.57 0.19 4.05
CA GLU A 42 6.54 1.26 4.33
C GLU A 42 7.86 1.01 3.61
N GLU A 43 8.32 -0.24 3.56
CA GLU A 43 9.53 -0.62 2.83
C GLU A 43 9.37 -0.43 1.31
N ALA A 44 8.24 -0.83 0.75
CA ALA A 44 7.98 -0.66 -0.67
C ALA A 44 7.89 0.83 -1.06
N LEU A 45 7.30 1.69 -0.22
CA LEU A 45 7.21 3.13 -0.49
C LEU A 45 8.58 3.81 -0.63
N VAL A 46 9.64 3.28 -0.01
CA VAL A 46 11.01 3.78 -0.17
C VAL A 46 11.47 3.67 -1.63
N LEU A 47 10.99 2.65 -2.36
CA LEU A 47 11.36 2.34 -3.74
C LEU A 47 10.58 3.16 -4.77
N ALA A 48 9.45 3.75 -4.38
CA ALA A 48 8.65 4.55 -5.28
C ALA A 48 9.36 5.86 -5.68
N PRO A 49 9.03 6.47 -6.83
CA PRO A 49 9.58 7.78 -7.18
C PRO A 49 9.14 8.87 -6.19
N GLU A 50 10.05 9.79 -5.81
CA GLU A 50 9.78 10.92 -4.90
C GLU A 50 8.60 11.78 -5.39
N SER A 51 8.47 11.93 -6.71
CA SER A 51 7.42 12.73 -7.35
C SER A 51 6.04 12.06 -7.41
N SER A 52 5.90 10.86 -6.84
CA SER A 52 4.65 10.11 -6.87
C SER A 52 3.60 10.77 -5.98
N ALA A 53 2.39 10.87 -6.52
CA ALA A 53 1.25 11.51 -5.88
C ALA A 53 0.22 10.50 -5.38
N ARG A 54 0.16 9.32 -6.02
CA ARG A 54 -0.70 8.21 -5.63
C ARG A 54 0.05 6.89 -5.61
N TYR A 55 -0.35 6.03 -4.69
CA TYR A 55 0.21 4.71 -4.49
C TYR A 55 -0.93 3.70 -4.31
N GLY A 56 -0.83 2.54 -4.94
CA GLY A 56 -1.65 1.36 -4.72
C GLY A 56 -0.76 0.23 -4.22
N TRP A 57 -1.20 -0.50 -3.20
CA TRP A 57 -0.48 -1.60 -2.59
C TRP A 57 -1.38 -2.83 -2.51
N THR A 58 -0.81 -4.00 -2.82
CA THR A 58 -1.47 -5.29 -2.61
C THR A 58 -0.45 -6.30 -2.10
N ASP A 59 -0.73 -6.93 -0.95
CA ASP A 59 0.00 -8.09 -0.45
C ASP A 59 -0.62 -9.35 -1.08
N TRP A 60 -0.10 -9.76 -2.23
CA TRP A 60 -0.66 -10.87 -3.01
C TRP A 60 -0.58 -12.20 -2.26
N ALA A 61 0.48 -12.42 -1.49
CA ALA A 61 0.59 -13.61 -0.64
C ALA A 61 -0.52 -13.67 0.41
N ALA A 62 -0.76 -12.55 1.11
CA ALA A 62 -1.81 -12.47 2.11
C ALA A 62 -3.22 -12.50 1.49
N VAL A 63 -3.44 -11.88 0.32
CA VAL A 63 -4.71 -11.95 -0.41
C VAL A 63 -5.01 -13.39 -0.87
N ARG A 64 -4.02 -14.14 -1.39
CA ARG A 64 -4.20 -15.57 -1.71
C ARG A 64 -4.61 -16.38 -0.49
N ALA A 65 -3.96 -16.13 0.65
CA ALA A 65 -4.27 -16.80 1.91
C ALA A 65 -5.68 -16.46 2.43
N GLU A 66 -6.09 -15.19 2.33
CA GLU A 66 -7.41 -14.71 2.72
C GLU A 66 -8.50 -15.34 1.84
N VAL A 67 -8.31 -15.34 0.53
CA VAL A 67 -9.23 -15.99 -0.43
C VAL A 67 -9.29 -17.50 -0.20
N GLY A 68 -8.15 -18.11 0.16
CA GLY A 68 -8.03 -19.54 0.41
C GLY A 68 -7.72 -20.34 -0.85
N THR A 69 -6.93 -19.75 -1.75
CA THR A 69 -6.54 -20.38 -3.03
C THR A 69 -5.12 -20.95 -2.98
N ASP A 70 -4.90 -22.05 -3.69
CA ASP A 70 -3.60 -22.72 -3.81
C ASP A 70 -2.97 -22.44 -5.19
N LEU A 71 -2.87 -21.15 -5.56
CA LEU A 71 -2.23 -20.75 -6.82
C LEU A 71 -0.71 -20.96 -6.77
N SER A 72 -0.11 -21.21 -7.93
CA SER A 72 1.33 -21.42 -8.08
C SER A 72 1.82 -21.02 -9.47
N ALA A 73 3.13 -21.13 -9.71
CA ALA A 73 3.72 -20.96 -11.04
C ALA A 73 3.16 -21.95 -12.09
N GLY A 74 2.54 -23.05 -11.67
CA GLY A 74 1.89 -24.01 -12.57
C GLY A 74 0.42 -23.70 -12.88
N SER A 75 -0.17 -22.68 -12.25
CA SER A 75 -1.55 -22.26 -12.50
C SER A 75 -1.69 -21.60 -13.88
N THR A 76 -2.89 -21.70 -14.44
CA THR A 76 -3.27 -21.08 -15.71
C THR A 76 -3.79 -19.66 -15.51
N GLY A 77 -3.74 -18.81 -16.55
CA GLY A 77 -4.33 -17.48 -16.49
C GLY A 77 -5.82 -17.47 -16.10
N ALA A 78 -6.59 -18.49 -16.51
CA ALA A 78 -8.00 -18.61 -16.11
C ALA A 78 -8.19 -18.87 -14.60
N GLU A 79 -7.29 -19.62 -13.95
CA GLU A 79 -7.33 -19.81 -12.50
C GLU A 79 -6.96 -18.53 -11.75
N VAL A 80 -6.11 -17.68 -12.35
CA VAL A 80 -5.79 -16.34 -11.83
C VAL A 80 -7.00 -15.42 -11.93
N ASP A 81 -7.70 -15.42 -13.06
CA ASP A 81 -8.93 -14.63 -13.24
C ASP A 81 -10.01 -15.01 -12.22
N ASP A 82 -10.24 -16.32 -12.01
CA ASP A 82 -11.20 -16.80 -11.00
C ASP A 82 -10.80 -16.31 -9.58
N PHE A 83 -9.51 -16.34 -9.25
CA PHE A 83 -9.00 -15.80 -7.99
C PHE A 83 -9.22 -14.29 -7.86
N LEU A 84 -8.95 -13.51 -8.91
CA LEU A 84 -9.12 -12.07 -8.89
C LEU A 84 -10.60 -11.67 -8.76
N LEU A 85 -11.51 -12.43 -9.38
CA LEU A 85 -12.95 -12.25 -9.19
C LEU A 85 -13.36 -12.49 -7.72
N GLU A 86 -12.85 -13.55 -7.09
CA GLU A 86 -13.11 -13.81 -5.66
C GLU A 86 -12.50 -12.73 -4.75
N ALA A 87 -11.31 -12.23 -5.08
CA ALA A 87 -10.67 -11.14 -4.35
C ALA A 87 -11.41 -9.80 -4.55
N TYR A 88 -11.94 -9.54 -5.75
CA TYR A 88 -12.76 -8.38 -6.08
C TYR A 88 -14.07 -8.38 -5.28
N ASP A 89 -14.75 -9.52 -5.15
CA ASP A 89 -15.96 -9.66 -4.34
C ASP A 89 -15.71 -9.35 -2.85
N ARG A 90 -14.44 -9.39 -2.42
CA ARG A 90 -13.98 -9.01 -1.07
C ARG A 90 -13.31 -7.63 -1.01
N ASP A 91 -13.34 -6.87 -2.10
CA ASP A 91 -12.77 -5.53 -2.23
C ASP A 91 -11.24 -5.48 -1.98
N LEU A 92 -10.55 -6.56 -2.36
CA LEU A 92 -9.09 -6.72 -2.18
C LEU A 92 -8.26 -6.39 -3.42
N THR A 93 -8.90 -6.20 -4.59
CA THR A 93 -8.21 -5.88 -5.86
C THR A 93 -8.33 -4.41 -6.24
N SER A 94 -9.02 -3.59 -5.45
CA SER A 94 -9.29 -2.19 -5.79
C SER A 94 -8.03 -1.32 -5.93
N ALA A 95 -6.92 -1.74 -5.34
CA ALA A 95 -5.64 -1.02 -5.33
C ALA A 95 -4.63 -1.54 -6.36
N THR A 96 -4.88 -2.69 -6.99
CA THR A 96 -3.93 -3.26 -7.97
C THR A 96 -4.04 -2.58 -9.32
N ALA A 97 -2.91 -2.48 -10.02
CA ALA A 97 -2.83 -2.10 -11.43
C ALA A 97 -2.67 -3.31 -12.37
N LEU A 98 -2.67 -4.53 -11.83
CA LEU A 98 -2.44 -5.77 -12.57
C LEU A 98 -3.72 -6.54 -12.94
N ASP A 99 -4.89 -6.13 -12.43
CA ASP A 99 -6.17 -6.86 -12.58
C ASP A 99 -6.41 -7.32 -14.02
N ASP A 100 -6.42 -6.37 -14.97
CA ASP A 100 -6.63 -6.66 -16.40
C ASP A 100 -5.48 -7.46 -17.04
N SER A 101 -4.28 -7.47 -16.46
CA SER A 101 -3.08 -8.07 -17.06
C SER A 101 -2.77 -9.47 -16.53
N ALA A 102 -3.32 -9.84 -15.38
CA ALA A 102 -2.85 -10.94 -14.56
C ALA A 102 -2.83 -12.30 -15.27
N ALA A 103 -3.89 -12.63 -16.02
CA ALA A 103 -3.94 -13.88 -16.78
C ALA A 103 -2.85 -13.94 -17.87
N ALA A 104 -2.67 -12.86 -18.63
CA ALA A 104 -1.65 -12.79 -19.66
C ALA A 104 -0.24 -12.81 -19.08
N MET A 105 -0.02 -12.15 -17.93
CA MET A 105 1.25 -12.21 -17.22
C MET A 105 1.56 -13.65 -16.78
N GLN A 106 0.57 -14.39 -16.27
CA GLN A 106 0.73 -15.79 -15.86
C GLN A 106 1.12 -16.68 -17.04
N ASP A 107 0.39 -16.59 -18.15
CA ASP A 107 0.55 -17.50 -19.29
C ASP A 107 1.80 -17.16 -20.13
N ASP A 108 2.09 -15.87 -20.32
CA ASP A 108 3.13 -15.41 -21.26
C ASP A 108 4.41 -14.91 -20.58
N LEU A 109 4.32 -14.28 -19.40
CA LEU A 109 5.46 -13.66 -18.73
C LEU A 109 6.02 -14.49 -17.56
N GLY A 110 5.24 -15.45 -17.04
CA GLY A 110 5.67 -16.38 -16.00
C GLY A 110 5.67 -15.83 -14.58
N PHE A 111 5.02 -14.68 -14.35
CA PHE A 111 4.76 -14.11 -13.03
C PHE A 111 3.39 -13.42 -13.05
N SER A 112 2.69 -13.36 -11.93
CA SER A 112 1.35 -12.74 -11.82
C SER A 112 0.96 -12.63 -10.34
N PRO A 113 -0.21 -12.06 -10.00
CA PRO A 113 -0.80 -12.17 -8.66
C PRO A 113 -0.85 -13.60 -8.07
N ALA A 114 -0.73 -14.67 -8.88
CA ALA A 114 -0.58 -16.05 -8.38
C ALA A 114 0.76 -16.33 -7.69
N THR A 115 1.81 -15.60 -8.05
CA THR A 115 3.20 -15.92 -7.68
C THR A 115 3.93 -14.78 -7.01
N LEU A 116 3.54 -13.53 -7.26
CA LEU A 116 4.10 -12.35 -6.59
C LEU A 116 3.83 -12.41 -5.08
N GLU A 117 4.76 -11.91 -4.28
CA GLU A 117 4.55 -11.70 -2.86
C GLU A 117 3.71 -10.43 -2.65
N TRP A 118 4.06 -9.35 -3.34
CA TRP A 118 3.37 -8.07 -3.22
C TRP A 118 3.52 -7.22 -4.49
N GLU A 119 2.69 -6.17 -4.56
CA GLU A 119 2.69 -5.15 -5.59
C GLU A 119 2.63 -3.76 -4.95
N LEU A 120 3.44 -2.84 -5.46
CA LEU A 120 3.29 -1.41 -5.29
C LEU A 120 3.18 -0.73 -6.65
N PHE A 121 2.06 -0.09 -6.91
CA PHE A 121 1.90 0.86 -8.00
C PHE A 121 2.13 2.28 -7.48
N ALA A 122 2.96 3.07 -8.15
CA ALA A 122 3.20 4.47 -7.83
C ALA A 122 3.03 5.33 -9.08
N GLN A 123 2.31 6.46 -8.98
CA GLN A 123 2.14 7.37 -10.10
C GLN A 123 2.21 8.83 -9.67
N GLY A 124 2.90 9.63 -10.47
CA GLY A 124 3.01 11.08 -10.32
C GLY A 124 3.07 11.80 -11.67
N GLY A 125 3.40 13.09 -11.63
CA GLY A 125 3.50 13.91 -12.85
C GLY A 125 4.67 13.52 -13.77
N ALA A 126 5.65 12.78 -13.26
CA ALA A 126 6.83 12.35 -14.01
C ALA A 126 6.64 11.00 -14.72
N GLY A 127 5.72 10.16 -14.26
CA GLY A 127 5.53 8.80 -14.78
C GLY A 127 4.79 7.89 -13.80
N ALA A 128 4.63 6.63 -14.20
CA ALA A 128 4.11 5.56 -13.37
C ALA A 128 5.15 4.45 -13.22
N LEU A 129 5.21 3.83 -12.06
CA LEU A 129 6.12 2.73 -11.74
C LEU A 129 5.33 1.61 -11.04
N LEU A 130 5.48 0.39 -11.52
CA LEU A 130 5.14 -0.82 -10.79
C LEU A 130 6.41 -1.36 -10.14
N VAL A 131 6.30 -1.74 -8.88
CA VAL A 131 7.33 -2.42 -8.11
C VAL A 131 6.71 -3.71 -7.61
N LEU A 132 7.27 -4.84 -8.01
CA LEU A 132 6.67 -6.16 -7.81
C LEU A 132 7.65 -7.03 -7.03
N GLY A 133 7.25 -7.47 -5.84
CA GLY A 133 8.03 -8.38 -5.01
C GLY A 133 7.93 -9.81 -5.52
N LEU A 134 9.06 -10.40 -5.86
CA LEU A 134 9.17 -11.82 -6.20
C LEU A 134 9.31 -12.66 -4.92
N PRO A 135 8.90 -13.94 -4.95
CA PRO A 135 9.20 -14.87 -3.86
C PRO A 135 10.71 -15.13 -3.78
N GLU A 136 11.21 -15.48 -2.59
CA GLU A 136 12.66 -15.70 -2.35
C GLU A 136 13.27 -16.78 -3.25
N ASP A 137 12.45 -17.72 -3.74
CA ASP A 137 12.86 -18.83 -4.61
C ASP A 137 12.49 -18.62 -6.09
N ALA A 138 12.21 -17.39 -6.49
CA ALA A 138 11.89 -17.06 -7.88
C ALA A 138 13.01 -17.47 -8.86
N ASP A 139 12.62 -18.14 -9.94
CA ASP A 139 13.52 -18.51 -11.04
C ASP A 139 13.63 -17.34 -12.04
N VAL A 140 14.55 -16.43 -11.76
CA VAL A 140 14.76 -15.23 -12.58
C VAL A 140 15.25 -15.56 -13.99
N ASP A 141 16.00 -16.65 -14.16
CA ASP A 141 16.42 -17.11 -15.49
C ASP A 141 15.23 -17.58 -16.32
N ALA A 142 14.29 -18.30 -15.71
CA ALA A 142 13.03 -18.66 -16.35
C ALA A 142 12.21 -17.42 -16.72
N LEU A 143 12.13 -16.41 -15.84
CA LEU A 143 11.47 -15.13 -16.13
C LEU A 143 12.09 -14.44 -17.36
N ARG A 144 13.42 -14.32 -17.42
CA ARG A 144 14.12 -13.74 -18.58
C ARG A 144 13.82 -14.54 -19.85
N GLU A 145 13.75 -15.86 -19.78
CA GLU A 145 13.39 -16.69 -20.93
C GLU A 145 11.95 -16.43 -21.40
N ARG A 146 10.99 -16.27 -20.48
CA ARG A 146 9.61 -15.89 -20.82
C ARG A 146 9.55 -14.53 -21.53
N LEU A 147 10.32 -13.55 -21.09
CA LEU A 147 10.41 -12.25 -21.77
C LEU A 147 10.97 -12.38 -23.20
N ARG A 148 11.96 -13.26 -23.44
CA ARG A 148 12.47 -13.57 -24.78
C ARG A 148 11.42 -14.26 -25.65
N GLU A 149 10.71 -15.24 -25.10
CA GLU A 149 9.59 -15.93 -25.78
C GLU A 149 8.48 -14.95 -26.18
N ALA A 150 8.16 -14.01 -25.28
CA ALA A 150 7.24 -12.90 -25.49
C ALA A 150 7.80 -11.78 -26.39
N ARG A 151 9.03 -11.94 -26.91
CA ARG A 151 9.71 -11.04 -27.86
C ARG A 151 9.96 -9.62 -27.34
N PHE A 152 10.15 -9.48 -26.04
CA PHE A 152 10.75 -8.28 -25.49
C PHE A 152 12.17 -8.11 -26.07
N ILE A 153 12.57 -6.86 -26.26
CA ILE A 153 13.94 -6.53 -26.64
C ILE A 153 14.77 -6.67 -25.37
N GLU A 154 15.71 -7.62 -25.41
CA GLU A 154 16.69 -7.85 -24.35
C GLU A 154 17.65 -6.66 -24.23
N PRO A 155 17.95 -6.19 -23.01
CA PRO A 155 18.95 -5.16 -22.78
C PRO A 155 20.38 -5.68 -23.05
N ASP A 156 21.32 -4.75 -23.24
CA ASP A 156 22.75 -5.07 -23.39
C ASP A 156 23.42 -5.45 -22.05
N GLU A 157 22.86 -4.97 -20.93
CA GLU A 157 23.31 -5.19 -19.55
C GLU A 157 22.27 -6.02 -18.79
N ASP A 158 22.70 -6.87 -17.86
CA ASP A 158 21.83 -7.84 -17.17
C ASP A 158 20.76 -7.17 -16.28
N ASP A 159 21.05 -5.98 -15.78
CA ASP A 159 20.20 -5.08 -15.00
C ASP A 159 19.51 -4.00 -15.86
N GLY A 160 19.61 -4.12 -17.19
CA GLY A 160 18.97 -3.18 -18.11
C GLY A 160 17.47 -3.41 -18.28
N VAL A 161 16.86 -2.51 -19.06
CA VAL A 161 15.41 -2.51 -19.30
C VAL A 161 15.05 -3.38 -20.52
N TRP A 162 14.26 -4.41 -20.29
CA TRP A 162 13.54 -5.18 -21.31
C TRP A 162 12.39 -4.34 -21.87
N PHE A 163 12.20 -4.36 -23.20
CA PHE A 163 11.20 -3.48 -23.83
C PHE A 163 10.29 -4.17 -24.87
N ALA A 164 8.99 -3.98 -24.71
CA ALA A 164 7.96 -4.30 -25.68
C ALA A 164 7.09 -3.06 -25.95
N ASP A 165 6.96 -2.70 -27.23
CA ASP A 165 6.04 -1.64 -27.63
C ASP A 165 4.57 -2.09 -27.52
N ALA A 166 3.64 -1.14 -27.59
CA ALA A 166 2.22 -1.42 -27.49
C ALA A 166 1.69 -2.40 -28.56
N GLY A 167 2.37 -2.54 -29.70
CA GLY A 167 1.99 -3.52 -30.72
C GLY A 167 2.34 -4.93 -30.29
N LYS A 168 3.52 -5.12 -29.70
CA LYS A 168 3.94 -6.41 -29.12
C LYS A 168 3.10 -6.83 -27.92
N LEU A 169 2.75 -5.89 -27.03
CA LEU A 169 1.88 -6.19 -25.89
C LEU A 169 0.50 -6.72 -26.33
N GLN A 170 0.00 -6.27 -27.49
CA GLN A 170 -1.26 -6.78 -28.07
C GLN A 170 -1.13 -8.18 -28.69
N GLU A 171 0.09 -8.71 -28.88
CA GLU A 171 0.31 -10.08 -29.36
C GLU A 171 0.24 -11.11 -28.22
N LEU A 172 0.20 -10.67 -26.96
CA LEU A 172 0.06 -11.52 -25.79
C LEU A 172 -1.35 -12.16 -25.73
N SER A 173 -1.48 -13.20 -24.92
CA SER A 173 -2.68 -14.04 -24.81
C SER A 173 -3.92 -13.29 -24.31
N GLY A 174 -3.72 -12.16 -23.63
CA GLY A 174 -4.77 -11.30 -23.09
C GLY A 174 -4.39 -9.82 -23.06
N PRO A 175 -5.27 -8.95 -22.55
CA PRO A 175 -4.96 -7.55 -22.35
C PRO A 175 -3.78 -7.41 -21.38
N VAL A 176 -2.93 -6.42 -21.64
CA VAL A 176 -1.78 -6.10 -20.79
C VAL A 176 -1.67 -4.59 -20.68
N THR A 177 -1.49 -4.10 -19.46
CA THR A 177 -1.39 -2.69 -19.17
C THR A 177 -0.10 -2.11 -19.76
N PRO A 178 -0.09 -0.86 -20.26
CA PRO A 178 1.11 -0.24 -20.83
C PRO A 178 2.32 -0.23 -19.88
N GLN A 179 2.11 -0.23 -18.56
CA GLN A 179 3.19 -0.24 -17.57
C GLN A 179 4.04 -1.52 -17.62
N LEU A 180 3.57 -2.59 -18.26
CA LEU A 180 4.37 -3.80 -18.45
C LEU A 180 5.17 -3.78 -19.76
N GLY A 181 5.16 -2.65 -20.48
CA GLY A 181 5.93 -2.46 -21.72
C GLY A 181 7.43 -2.29 -21.52
N ALA A 182 7.86 -1.79 -20.36
CA ALA A 182 9.26 -1.74 -19.96
C ALA A 182 9.42 -2.49 -18.63
N ILE A 183 10.37 -3.42 -18.56
CA ILE A 183 10.58 -4.28 -17.38
C ILE A 183 12.08 -4.28 -17.03
N GLU A 184 12.39 -4.06 -15.77
CA GLU A 184 13.74 -4.21 -15.20
C GLU A 184 13.68 -5.23 -14.07
N ILE A 185 14.67 -6.12 -14.00
CA ILE A 185 14.70 -7.19 -13.01
C ILE A 185 15.91 -6.97 -12.09
N ASP A 186 15.64 -6.67 -10.82
CA ASP A 186 16.62 -6.56 -9.76
C ASP A 186 16.67 -7.88 -8.99
N GLU A 187 17.51 -8.80 -9.49
CA GLU A 187 17.64 -10.17 -8.97
C GLU A 187 18.16 -10.19 -7.53
N ASP A 188 19.07 -9.28 -7.19
CA ASP A 188 19.65 -9.18 -5.84
C ASP A 188 18.61 -8.72 -4.80
N ALA A 189 17.68 -7.85 -5.21
CA ALA A 189 16.58 -7.40 -4.37
C ALA A 189 15.33 -8.30 -4.42
N GLY A 190 15.24 -9.21 -5.39
CA GLY A 190 14.04 -10.00 -5.64
C GLY A 190 12.87 -9.14 -6.13
N ILE A 191 13.13 -8.15 -6.99
CA ILE A 191 12.12 -7.17 -7.42
C ILE A 191 12.07 -7.06 -8.93
N VAL A 192 10.85 -6.98 -9.48
CA VAL A 192 10.60 -6.55 -10.85
C VAL A 192 10.05 -5.14 -10.84
N TYR A 193 10.69 -4.24 -11.58
CA TYR A 193 10.19 -2.90 -11.82
C TYR A 193 9.58 -2.82 -13.22
N ALA A 194 8.46 -2.12 -13.37
CA ALA A 194 7.85 -1.92 -14.68
C ALA A 194 7.31 -0.50 -14.88
N SER A 195 7.33 -0.02 -16.12
CA SER A 195 6.87 1.32 -16.51
C SER A 195 6.39 1.32 -17.97
N ASP A 196 5.59 2.31 -18.34
CA ASP A 196 5.24 2.57 -19.74
C ASP A 196 6.28 3.42 -20.47
N ASP A 197 7.24 3.98 -19.72
CA ASP A 197 8.39 4.74 -20.22
C ASP A 197 9.70 4.06 -19.78
N PRO A 198 10.47 3.46 -20.73
CA PRO A 198 11.75 2.81 -20.41
C PRO A 198 12.84 3.80 -19.96
N GLY A 199 12.77 5.06 -20.41
CA GLY A 199 13.70 6.10 -19.98
C GLY A 199 13.43 6.56 -18.55
N PHE A 200 12.16 6.63 -18.17
CA PHE A 200 11.77 6.86 -16.77
C PHE A 200 12.19 5.68 -15.88
N LEU A 201 11.96 4.44 -16.34
CA LEU A 201 12.35 3.23 -15.61
C LEU A 201 13.85 3.18 -15.34
N GLY A 202 14.69 3.45 -16.35
CA GLY A 202 16.15 3.47 -16.18
C GLY A 202 16.68 4.56 -15.24
N LEU A 203 15.85 5.51 -14.82
CA LEU A 203 16.20 6.55 -13.83
C LEU A 203 15.60 6.26 -12.45
N ARG A 204 14.87 5.15 -12.27
CA ARG A 204 14.09 4.85 -11.05
C ARG A 204 14.89 5.00 -9.76
N ALA A 205 16.14 4.53 -9.75
CA ALA A 205 16.99 4.54 -8.56
C ALA A 205 17.42 5.98 -8.18
N ASP A 206 17.64 6.84 -9.18
CA ASP A 206 18.03 8.24 -8.98
C ASP A 206 16.86 9.11 -8.50
N VAL A 207 15.62 8.70 -8.81
CA VAL A 207 14.40 9.42 -8.43
C VAL A 207 13.64 8.74 -7.29
N ALA A 208 14.20 7.68 -6.70
CA ALA A 208 13.58 6.98 -5.59
C ALA A 208 13.37 7.93 -4.41
N ARG A 209 12.22 7.79 -3.78
CA ARG A 209 11.76 8.59 -2.65
C ARG A 209 12.68 8.45 -1.45
N GLY A 210 13.21 7.24 -1.24
CA GLY A 210 14.07 6.96 -0.10
C GLY A 210 13.31 6.96 1.22
N ASP A 211 14.08 6.87 2.30
CA ASP A 211 13.57 6.87 3.67
C ASP A 211 13.29 8.30 4.15
N VAL A 212 12.05 8.76 3.94
CA VAL A 212 11.61 10.12 4.29
C VAL A 212 10.43 10.08 5.26
N ASP A 213 10.58 10.82 6.36
CA ASP A 213 9.47 11.09 7.30
C ASP A 213 8.64 12.27 6.78
N ASP A 214 7.58 11.95 6.05
CA ASP A 214 6.66 12.92 5.47
C ASP A 214 5.19 12.50 5.72
N PRO A 215 4.18 13.29 5.28
CA PRO A 215 2.79 12.93 5.46
C PRO A 215 2.34 11.60 4.79
N VAL A 216 2.95 11.21 3.67
CA VAL A 216 2.62 9.96 2.95
C VAL A 216 3.11 8.76 3.76
N GLY A 217 4.37 8.79 4.22
CA GLY A 217 4.95 7.74 5.06
C GLY A 217 4.18 7.58 6.36
N ARG A 218 3.82 8.70 7.02
CA ARG A 218 3.03 8.68 8.25
C ARG A 218 1.60 8.14 8.05
N ALA A 219 0.96 8.43 6.91
CA ALA A 219 -0.35 7.87 6.59
C ALA A 219 -0.27 6.36 6.36
N ALA A 220 0.75 5.89 5.63
CA ALA A 220 0.97 4.47 5.36
C ALA A 220 1.29 3.67 6.63
N ALA A 221 2.20 4.17 7.47
CA ALA A 221 2.56 3.53 8.74
C ALA A 221 1.35 3.32 9.67
N ALA A 222 0.36 4.23 9.62
CA ALA A 222 -0.85 4.12 10.42
C ALA A 222 -1.79 2.98 10.00
N LEU A 223 -1.59 2.39 8.81
CA LEU A 223 -2.40 1.28 8.31
C LEU A 223 -2.00 -0.06 8.94
N GLY A 224 -0.74 -0.23 9.36
CA GLY A 224 -0.21 -1.51 9.83
C GLY A 224 0.14 -2.44 8.67
N GLU A 225 -0.33 -3.68 8.72
CA GLU A 225 -0.10 -4.71 7.69
C GLU A 225 -1.36 -4.90 6.83
N PRO A 226 -1.57 -4.07 5.79
CA PRO A 226 -2.76 -4.16 4.96
C PRO A 226 -2.67 -5.24 3.89
N LEU A 227 -3.81 -5.87 3.55
CA LEU A 227 -3.94 -6.75 2.39
C LEU A 227 -3.94 -5.96 1.08
N ALA A 228 -4.66 -4.84 1.08
CA ALA A 228 -4.72 -3.89 -0.02
C ALA A 228 -4.82 -2.48 0.53
N ALA A 229 -4.15 -1.51 -0.09
CA ALA A 229 -4.18 -0.13 0.36
C ALA A 229 -4.02 0.88 -0.78
N VAL A 230 -4.61 2.05 -0.61
CA VAL A 230 -4.27 3.25 -1.37
C VAL A 230 -3.63 4.29 -0.46
N VAL A 231 -2.64 5.02 -0.97
CA VAL A 231 -1.99 6.12 -0.26
C VAL A 231 -1.86 7.29 -1.22
N TYR A 232 -2.17 8.51 -0.77
CA TYR A 232 -2.15 9.73 -1.57
C TYR A 232 -1.38 10.85 -0.87
N THR A 233 -0.72 11.70 -1.67
CA THR A 233 -0.31 13.04 -1.20
C THR A 233 -1.55 13.90 -0.94
N GLY A 234 -1.40 14.95 -0.12
CA GLY A 234 -2.48 15.89 0.15
C GLY A 234 -3.11 16.51 -1.10
N ASP A 235 -2.28 16.91 -2.07
CA ASP A 235 -2.75 17.50 -3.34
C ASP A 235 -3.54 16.49 -4.18
N HIS A 236 -3.13 15.22 -4.21
CA HIS A 236 -3.87 14.18 -4.93
C HIS A 236 -5.18 13.84 -4.22
N ALA A 237 -5.15 13.69 -2.89
CA ALA A 237 -6.35 13.47 -2.08
C ALA A 237 -7.37 14.62 -2.24
N CYS A 238 -6.89 15.87 -2.31
CA CYS A 238 -7.69 17.06 -2.61
C CYS A 238 -8.40 16.96 -3.96
N GLY A 239 -7.75 16.40 -4.99
CA GLY A 239 -8.36 16.18 -6.31
C GLY A 239 -9.36 15.03 -6.32
N GLU A 240 -8.93 13.85 -5.86
CA GLU A 240 -9.70 12.60 -5.96
C GLU A 240 -10.86 12.51 -4.98
N LEU A 241 -10.71 13.08 -3.77
CA LEU A 241 -11.73 13.02 -2.72
C LEU A 241 -12.60 14.28 -2.68
N ALA A 242 -12.40 15.22 -3.61
CA ALA A 242 -13.25 16.40 -3.72
C ALA A 242 -14.65 16.05 -4.22
N MET A 243 -15.64 16.76 -3.70
CA MET A 243 -17.01 16.71 -4.22
C MET A 243 -17.17 17.49 -5.55
N SER A 244 -16.08 17.97 -6.15
CA SER A 244 -16.12 18.81 -7.35
C SER A 244 -16.79 18.11 -8.55
N GLY A 245 -16.68 16.78 -8.61
CA GLY A 245 -17.35 15.93 -9.61
C GLY A 245 -18.81 15.60 -9.31
N ALA A 246 -19.32 15.88 -8.11
CA ALA A 246 -20.71 15.58 -7.74
C ALA A 246 -21.70 16.58 -8.34
N ASP A 247 -22.97 16.16 -8.46
CA ASP A 247 -24.04 17.02 -8.95
C ASP A 247 -24.19 18.29 -8.08
N PRO A 248 -24.63 19.43 -8.65
CA PRO A 248 -24.74 20.68 -7.90
C PRO A 248 -25.55 20.58 -6.60
N VAL A 249 -26.59 19.76 -6.59
CA VAL A 249 -27.43 19.53 -5.40
C VAL A 249 -26.66 18.80 -4.31
N ASP A 250 -25.91 17.74 -4.68
CA ASP A 250 -25.08 16.98 -3.75
C ASP A 250 -23.95 17.83 -3.19
N ARG A 251 -23.35 18.71 -4.00
CA ARG A 251 -22.32 19.66 -3.52
C ARG A 251 -22.88 20.64 -2.50
N THR A 252 -24.06 21.21 -2.74
CA THR A 252 -24.73 22.07 -1.75
C THR A 252 -25.02 21.28 -0.47
N ARG A 253 -25.56 20.06 -0.61
CA ARG A 253 -25.86 19.24 0.56
C ARG A 253 -24.61 18.84 1.34
N GLY A 254 -23.52 18.51 0.64
CA GLY A 254 -22.23 18.20 1.24
C GLY A 254 -21.65 19.37 2.01
N ALA A 255 -21.72 20.59 1.44
CA ALA A 255 -21.27 21.81 2.12
C ALA A 255 -22.07 22.08 3.41
N GLU A 256 -23.40 21.90 3.39
CA GLU A 256 -24.22 22.00 4.60
C GLU A 256 -23.84 20.96 5.65
N LEU A 257 -23.63 19.70 5.25
CA LEU A 257 -23.22 18.63 6.15
C LEU A 257 -21.85 18.91 6.78
N ILE A 258 -20.90 19.43 6.01
CA ILE A 258 -19.58 19.83 6.51
C ILE A 258 -19.71 20.97 7.51
N GLU A 259 -20.51 22.00 7.21
CA GLU A 259 -20.75 23.12 8.13
C GLU A 259 -21.41 22.64 9.43
N ASP A 260 -22.44 21.80 9.34
CA ASP A 260 -23.15 21.20 10.48
C ASP A 260 -22.24 20.30 11.32
N ALA A 261 -21.29 19.60 10.69
CA ALA A 261 -20.33 18.75 11.36
C ALA A 261 -19.28 19.53 12.17
N GLY A 262 -19.04 20.81 11.82
CA GLY A 262 -18.03 21.66 12.44
C GLY A 262 -16.86 22.04 11.51
N GLY A 263 -16.97 21.73 10.21
CA GLY A 263 -15.93 21.93 9.21
C GLY A 263 -15.01 20.70 9.04
N VAL A 264 -14.25 20.70 7.95
CA VAL A 264 -13.15 19.77 7.69
C VAL A 264 -11.94 20.57 7.20
N HIS A 265 -10.74 20.04 7.37
CA HIS A 265 -9.49 20.69 6.97
C HIS A 265 -8.80 19.95 5.81
N PRO A 266 -7.97 20.66 5.02
CA PRO A 266 -7.15 20.05 3.98
C PRO A 266 -6.20 18.98 4.53
N LEU A 267 -6.09 17.88 3.79
CA LEU A 267 -5.18 16.80 4.10
C LEU A 267 -3.79 17.09 3.53
N THR A 268 -2.75 16.69 4.25
CA THR A 268 -1.36 16.68 3.78
C THR A 268 -0.93 15.27 3.33
N GLY A 269 -1.64 14.23 3.78
CA GLY A 269 -1.52 12.84 3.35
C GLY A 269 -2.80 12.06 3.66
N PHE A 270 -3.08 11.03 2.88
CA PHE A 270 -4.25 10.17 3.02
C PHE A 270 -3.85 8.72 2.78
N ALA A 271 -4.40 7.79 3.55
CA ALA A 271 -4.33 6.37 3.25
C ALA A 271 -5.61 5.64 3.65
N MET A 272 -5.94 4.58 2.93
CA MET A 272 -7.06 3.69 3.23
C MET A 272 -6.66 2.26 2.90
N ALA A 273 -6.99 1.32 3.78
CA ALA A 273 -6.58 -0.06 3.59
C ALA A 273 -7.59 -1.08 4.09
N ALA A 274 -7.65 -2.21 3.38
CA ALA A 274 -8.35 -3.41 3.78
C ALA A 274 -7.39 -4.25 4.60
N ARG A 275 -7.85 -4.70 5.76
CA ARG A 275 -7.08 -5.54 6.68
C ARG A 275 -7.57 -6.97 6.61
N ALA A 276 -6.77 -7.87 7.17
CA ALA A 276 -7.26 -9.19 7.54
C ALA A 276 -8.56 -9.06 8.36
N ASP A 277 -9.47 -10.02 8.20
CA ASP A 277 -10.83 -10.04 8.75
C ASP A 277 -11.85 -9.09 8.08
N GLY A 278 -11.45 -8.34 7.03
CA GLY A 278 -12.35 -7.51 6.23
C GLY A 278 -12.60 -6.10 6.78
N ASP A 279 -11.99 -5.73 7.90
CA ASP A 279 -12.05 -4.38 8.44
C ASP A 279 -11.25 -3.39 7.58
N VAL A 280 -11.76 -2.16 7.44
CA VAL A 280 -11.07 -1.06 6.75
C VAL A 280 -10.46 -0.11 7.77
N ARG A 281 -9.27 0.40 7.49
CA ARG A 281 -8.65 1.50 8.23
C ARG A 281 -8.39 2.68 7.31
N VAL A 282 -8.75 3.87 7.78
CA VAL A 282 -8.44 5.14 7.13
C VAL A 282 -7.46 5.92 7.99
N ALA A 283 -6.47 6.52 7.37
CA ALA A 283 -5.50 7.41 7.97
C ALA A 283 -5.49 8.76 7.23
N LEU A 284 -5.67 9.84 7.98
CA LEU A 284 -5.73 11.20 7.47
C LEU A 284 -4.65 12.01 8.17
N VAL A 285 -3.75 12.62 7.42
CA VAL A 285 -2.70 13.47 7.98
C VAL A 285 -3.03 14.92 7.70
N LEU A 286 -3.02 15.74 8.75
CA LEU A 286 -3.38 17.15 8.73
C LEU A 286 -2.16 18.03 8.99
N ASP A 287 -2.33 19.35 8.95
CA ASP A 287 -1.25 20.30 9.19
C ASP A 287 -0.96 20.48 10.69
N THR A 288 -2.00 20.43 11.53
CA THR A 288 -1.86 20.61 12.99
C THR A 288 -2.67 19.61 13.82
N ASP A 289 -2.27 19.47 15.08
CA ASP A 289 -2.94 18.62 16.07
C ASP A 289 -4.33 19.15 16.45
N GLU A 290 -4.53 20.46 16.46
CA GLU A 290 -5.87 21.05 16.62
C GLU A 290 -6.79 20.69 15.45
N GLN A 291 -6.29 20.72 14.22
CA GLN A 291 -7.06 20.30 13.04
C GLN A 291 -7.42 18.82 13.15
N ALA A 292 -6.45 17.95 13.50
CA ALA A 292 -6.69 16.51 13.63
C ALA A 292 -7.80 16.20 14.66
N ARG A 293 -7.79 16.87 15.82
CA ARG A 293 -8.86 16.69 16.82
C ARG A 293 -10.21 17.18 16.32
N ALA A 294 -10.26 18.34 15.67
CA ALA A 294 -11.51 18.87 15.10
C ALA A 294 -12.07 17.94 14.02
N ASP A 295 -11.21 17.45 13.15
CA ASP A 295 -11.60 16.58 12.04
C ASP A 295 -11.97 15.17 12.49
N ALA A 296 -11.38 14.64 13.56
CA ALA A 296 -11.83 13.40 14.19
C ALA A 296 -13.30 13.52 14.65
N ASP A 297 -13.66 14.62 15.30
CA ASP A 297 -15.04 14.89 15.74
C ASP A 297 -15.98 15.10 14.54
N SER A 298 -15.60 15.95 13.58
CA SER A 298 -16.41 16.25 12.40
C SER A 298 -16.64 15.02 11.52
N ARG A 299 -15.59 14.25 11.21
CA ARG A 299 -15.71 13.05 10.36
C ARG A 299 -16.47 11.93 11.05
N SER A 300 -16.39 11.82 12.38
CA SER A 300 -17.26 10.91 13.13
C SER A 300 -18.74 11.23 12.95
N ARG A 301 -19.11 12.53 12.89
CA ARG A 301 -20.49 12.95 12.63
C ARG A 301 -20.90 12.71 11.17
N LEU A 302 -20.02 13.01 10.22
CA LEU A 302 -20.28 12.78 8.80
C LEU A 302 -20.49 11.30 8.49
N ALA A 303 -19.68 10.41 9.08
CA ALA A 303 -19.77 8.96 8.91
C ALA A 303 -21.08 8.35 9.45
N ALA A 304 -21.81 9.06 10.32
CA ALA A 304 -23.12 8.63 10.79
C ALA A 304 -24.28 9.14 9.90
N GLY A 305 -23.95 9.89 8.83
CA GLY A 305 -24.90 10.67 8.05
C GLY A 305 -25.13 10.20 6.61
N PRO A 306 -25.83 11.02 5.81
CA PRO A 306 -26.02 10.80 4.38
C PRO A 306 -24.70 10.81 3.60
N ALA A 307 -24.65 10.07 2.49
CA ALA A 307 -23.52 10.03 1.57
C ALA A 307 -23.87 10.73 0.23
N PRO A 308 -23.98 12.07 0.20
CA PRO A 308 -24.26 12.81 -1.03
C PRO A 308 -23.19 12.52 -2.09
N GLY A 309 -23.61 12.39 -3.35
CA GLY A 309 -22.74 11.99 -4.46
C GLY A 309 -22.51 10.48 -4.58
N GLN A 310 -22.84 9.69 -3.55
CA GLN A 310 -22.69 8.23 -3.55
C GLN A 310 -24.03 7.48 -3.41
N GLY A 311 -25.11 8.20 -3.06
CA GLY A 311 -26.42 7.61 -2.79
C GLY A 311 -26.48 6.91 -1.44
N GLY A 312 -27.67 6.87 -0.83
CA GLY A 312 -27.87 6.25 0.48
C GLY A 312 -27.15 6.97 1.63
N THR A 313 -26.68 6.20 2.60
CA THR A 313 -26.00 6.70 3.80
C THR A 313 -24.71 5.92 4.09
N PHE A 314 -23.79 6.48 4.87
CA PHE A 314 -22.58 5.76 5.28
C PHE A 314 -22.88 4.55 6.18
N PRO A 315 -23.84 4.59 7.13
CA PRO A 315 -24.23 3.42 7.92
C PRO A 315 -24.83 2.25 7.14
N GLU A 316 -25.23 2.45 5.87
CA GLU A 316 -25.63 1.35 4.99
C GLU A 316 -24.42 0.60 4.41
N ARG A 317 -23.22 1.19 4.49
CA ARG A 317 -21.96 0.65 3.93
C ARG A 317 -21.01 0.10 4.97
N PHE A 318 -20.93 0.76 6.13
CA PHE A 318 -20.03 0.34 7.20
C PHE A 318 -20.54 0.77 8.58
N GLU A 319 -20.14 0.04 9.61
CA GLU A 319 -20.22 0.46 10.99
C GLU A 319 -18.96 1.26 11.35
N LEU A 320 -19.13 2.49 11.87
CA LEU A 320 -18.01 3.30 12.33
C LEU A 320 -17.51 2.76 13.68
N GLY A 321 -16.26 2.31 13.69
CA GLY A 321 -15.53 1.92 14.89
C GLY A 321 -14.88 3.12 15.59
N ARG A 322 -13.62 2.94 15.99
CA ARG A 322 -12.88 3.96 16.71
C ARG A 322 -12.39 5.04 15.75
N VAL A 323 -12.57 6.30 16.15
CA VAL A 323 -11.92 7.46 15.54
C VAL A 323 -10.96 8.08 16.56
N THR A 324 -9.69 8.22 16.22
CA THR A 324 -8.69 8.85 17.09
C THR A 324 -7.88 9.90 16.37
N ALA A 325 -7.48 10.94 17.12
CA ALA A 325 -6.46 11.89 16.68
C ALA A 325 -5.23 11.74 17.57
N ASP A 326 -4.05 11.57 16.96
CA ASP A 326 -2.74 11.54 17.61
C ASP A 326 -1.75 12.43 16.85
N GLY A 327 -1.32 13.51 17.48
CA GLY A 327 -0.59 14.58 16.79
C GLY A 327 -1.38 15.06 15.58
N THR A 328 -0.77 15.04 14.39
CA THR A 328 -1.44 15.47 13.14
C THR A 328 -2.19 14.34 12.43
N LEU A 329 -2.24 13.13 12.98
CA LEU A 329 -2.83 11.95 12.36
C LEU A 329 -4.23 11.70 12.93
N VAL A 330 -5.21 11.48 12.05
CA VAL A 330 -6.51 10.91 12.40
C VAL A 330 -6.61 9.50 11.83
N THR A 331 -7.02 8.55 12.66
CA THR A 331 -7.36 7.20 12.20
C THR A 331 -8.84 6.90 12.41
N MET A 332 -9.43 6.19 11.47
CA MET A 332 -10.81 5.73 11.51
C MET A 332 -10.86 4.24 11.20
N ASP A 333 -11.42 3.45 12.11
CA ASP A 333 -11.73 2.05 11.88
C ASP A 333 -13.15 1.93 11.34
N LEU A 334 -13.32 1.27 10.20
CA LEU A 334 -14.61 1.00 9.56
C LEU A 334 -14.78 -0.51 9.45
N THR A 335 -15.94 -1.03 9.85
CA THR A 335 -16.30 -2.44 9.61
C THR A 335 -17.33 -2.47 8.49
N PRO A 336 -16.99 -2.93 7.28
CA PRO A 336 -17.93 -3.01 6.17
C PRO A 336 -19.17 -3.82 6.52
N VAL A 337 -20.33 -3.38 6.02
CA VAL A 337 -21.54 -4.19 5.99
C VAL A 337 -21.40 -5.21 4.87
N ASP A 338 -21.78 -6.47 5.11
CA ASP A 338 -21.66 -7.57 4.13
C ASP A 338 -22.03 -7.15 2.70
N GLY A 339 -21.08 -7.33 1.77
CA GLY A 339 -21.24 -7.00 0.35
C GLY A 339 -21.09 -5.52 -0.01
N SER A 340 -20.62 -4.68 0.91
CA SER A 340 -20.30 -3.27 0.63
C SER A 340 -18.82 -3.10 0.29
N PRO A 341 -18.47 -2.65 -0.93
CA PRO A 341 -17.07 -2.49 -1.35
C PRO A 341 -16.53 -1.14 -0.86
N VAL A 342 -16.25 -1.05 0.44
CA VAL A 342 -15.93 0.22 1.13
C VAL A 342 -14.70 0.93 0.56
N ILE A 343 -13.64 0.22 0.16
CA ILE A 343 -12.46 0.83 -0.44
C ILE A 343 -12.76 1.32 -1.84
N SER A 344 -13.35 0.48 -2.69
CA SER A 344 -13.73 0.91 -4.04
C SER A 344 -14.69 2.11 -4.00
N ASP A 345 -15.65 2.13 -3.07
CA ASP A 345 -16.63 3.22 -2.92
C ASP A 345 -16.01 4.51 -2.36
N LEU A 346 -15.07 4.42 -1.43
CA LEU A 346 -14.62 5.60 -0.66
C LEU A 346 -13.29 6.19 -1.12
N THR A 347 -12.67 5.62 -2.14
CA THR A 347 -11.46 6.16 -2.77
C THR A 347 -11.74 7.24 -3.82
N SER A 348 -13.02 7.55 -4.10
CA SER A 348 -13.42 8.64 -5.02
C SER A 348 -14.62 9.45 -4.49
N GLY A 349 -14.38 10.74 -4.20
CA GLY A 349 -15.41 11.74 -3.97
C GLY A 349 -16.37 11.63 -2.75
N PRO A 350 -16.13 10.85 -1.67
CA PRO A 350 -17.04 10.87 -0.52
C PRO A 350 -16.93 12.19 0.26
N VAL A 351 -18.08 12.77 0.63
CA VAL A 351 -18.12 13.94 1.54
C VAL A 351 -17.37 13.68 2.85
N LEU A 352 -17.29 12.41 3.29
CA LEU A 352 -16.60 12.00 4.51
C LEU A 352 -15.11 12.34 4.48
N PHE A 353 -14.47 12.18 3.32
CA PHE A 353 -13.05 12.44 3.12
C PHE A 353 -12.80 13.67 2.27
N ALA A 354 -13.79 14.56 2.15
CA ALA A 354 -13.62 15.87 1.55
C ALA A 354 -12.38 16.53 2.17
N ALA A 355 -11.36 16.68 1.33
CA ALA A 355 -10.10 17.34 1.64
C ALA A 355 -10.09 18.77 1.08
N CYS A 356 -10.92 18.99 0.04
CA CYS A 356 -11.17 20.20 -0.72
C CYS A 356 -12.58 20.08 -1.37
#